data_AF-A0A4S2FAU4-F1
#
_entry.id   AF-A0A4S2FAU4-F1
#
_cell.length_a   1.000
_cell.length_b   1.000
_cell.length_c   1.000
_cell.angle_alpha   90.00
_cell.angle_beta   90.00
_cell.angle_gamma   90.00
#
_symmetry.space_group_name_H-M   'P 1'
#
loop_
_entity.id
_entity.type
_entity.pdbx_description
1 polymer ?
#
loop_
_entity_poly.entity_id
_entity_poly.type
_entity_poly.pdbx_seq_one_letter_code
_entity_poly.pdbx_strand_id
1 'polypeptide(L)'
;MDVAFGTFWTPYFCKVFFMINYMMYNFAQSVVNVLHVHGPMSFSFPTISSFLNEMCLSFGSSLAGRIEAFKYHVDIRKHVPVYVNDEHIFFEAEDNLWINAQAIARIDHTNKKRCEVVFHDHTSIVCIHPRRIERLIGLIFCFRHKLANEILPNASSPHRNLSSSRTALSFHAEAC
;
A
#
# COMPACT_ATOMS: atom_id res chain seq x y z
N MET A 1 -17.98 -5.94 38.02
CA MET A 1 -17.89 -5.59 36.59
C MET A 1 -16.47 -5.88 36.19
N ASP A 2 -16.27 -7.10 35.68
CA ASP A 2 -14.95 -7.70 35.55
C ASP A 2 -14.16 -7.07 34.41
N VAL A 3 -12.95 -6.62 34.77
CA VAL A 3 -11.93 -6.14 33.86
C VAL A 3 -11.25 -7.38 33.28
N ALA A 4 -11.67 -7.80 32.09
CA ALA A 4 -11.04 -8.90 31.38
C ALA A 4 -9.74 -8.43 30.71
N PHE A 5 -8.64 -8.45 31.47
CA PHE A 5 -7.30 -8.62 30.90
C PHE A 5 -7.19 -10.08 30.43
N GLY A 6 -7.31 -10.30 29.12
CA GLY A 6 -7.29 -11.64 28.52
C GLY A 6 -6.58 -11.64 27.16
N THR A 7 -5.39 -12.22 27.15
CA THR A 7 -4.58 -12.59 26.00
C THR A 7 -5.36 -13.32 24.90
N PHE A 8 -5.40 -12.76 23.69
CA PHE A 8 -5.62 -13.49 22.44
C PHE A 8 -4.78 -12.84 21.33
N TRP A 9 -3.57 -13.35 21.14
CA TRP A 9 -2.58 -12.86 20.16
C TRP A 9 -2.77 -13.42 18.73
N THR A 10 -3.96 -13.89 18.34
CA THR A 10 -4.16 -14.59 17.05
C THR A 10 -5.46 -14.33 16.25
N PRO A 11 -6.58 -13.76 16.73
CA PRO A 11 -7.77 -13.63 15.88
C PRO A 11 -7.85 -12.31 15.10
N TYR A 12 -6.98 -11.32 15.37
CA TYR A 12 -7.09 -9.99 14.74
C TYR A 12 -6.71 -10.00 13.25
N PHE A 13 -5.73 -10.81 12.85
CA PHE A 13 -5.23 -10.83 11.48
C PHE A 13 -5.83 -11.91 10.58
N CYS A 14 -6.45 -12.95 11.17
CA CYS A 14 -7.45 -13.75 10.45
C CYS A 14 -8.68 -12.92 10.04
N LYS A 15 -8.78 -11.66 10.48
CA LYS A 15 -9.80 -10.71 10.02
C LYS A 15 -9.28 -9.73 8.97
N VAL A 16 -7.98 -9.56 8.71
CA VAL A 16 -7.53 -8.67 7.62
C VAL A 16 -7.56 -9.39 6.26
N PHE A 17 -8.70 -10.05 5.97
CA PHE A 17 -9.05 -10.52 4.63
C PHE A 17 -9.84 -9.48 3.83
N PHE A 18 -10.21 -8.36 4.46
CA PHE A 18 -10.90 -7.28 3.76
C PHE A 18 -9.89 -6.25 3.25
N MET A 19 -10.06 -5.85 1.99
CA MET A 19 -9.29 -4.81 1.33
C MET A 19 -9.37 -3.49 2.12
N ILE A 20 -8.23 -3.03 2.62
CA ILE A 20 -8.07 -1.71 3.24
C ILE A 20 -7.87 -0.68 2.13
N ASN A 21 -8.58 0.44 2.18
CA ASN A 21 -8.40 1.56 1.25
C ASN A 21 -7.30 2.51 1.75
N TYR A 22 -7.46 3.00 2.97
CA TYR A 22 -6.48 3.87 3.63
C TYR A 22 -6.59 3.77 5.15
N MET A 23 -5.58 4.27 5.84
CA MET A 23 -5.54 4.35 7.29
C MET A 23 -5.00 5.70 7.75
N MET A 24 -5.49 6.13 8.91
CA MET A 24 -5.13 7.39 9.56
C MET A 24 -4.93 7.21 11.05
N TYR A 25 -3.99 7.95 11.64
CA TYR A 25 -3.81 7.95 13.08
C TYR A 25 -4.73 8.97 13.75
N ASN A 26 -5.53 8.53 14.73
CA ASN A 26 -6.28 9.43 15.59
C ASN A 26 -5.51 9.68 16.90
N PHE A 27 -4.87 10.83 16.97
CA PHE A 27 -4.10 11.25 18.14
C PHE A 27 -4.94 11.41 19.41
N ALA A 28 -6.21 11.82 19.29
CA ALA A 28 -7.07 12.04 20.46
C ALA A 28 -7.48 10.73 21.15
N GLN A 29 -7.58 9.65 20.36
CA GLN A 29 -8.02 8.34 20.84
C GLN A 29 -6.87 7.33 20.93
N SER A 30 -5.67 7.67 20.45
CA SER A 30 -4.53 6.76 20.34
C SER A 30 -4.87 5.46 19.59
N VAL A 31 -5.55 5.61 18.45
CA VAL A 31 -5.98 4.49 17.60
C VAL A 31 -5.59 4.72 16.14
N VAL A 32 -5.44 3.63 15.40
CA VAL A 32 -5.36 3.64 13.94
C VAL A 32 -6.76 3.41 13.40
N ASN A 33 -7.29 4.39 12.68
CA ASN A 33 -8.54 4.28 11.93
C ASN A 33 -8.23 3.73 10.54
N VAL A 34 -9.01 2.75 10.11
CA VAL A 34 -8.87 2.08 8.83
C VAL A 34 -10.20 2.21 8.10
N LEU A 35 -10.18 2.74 6.89
CA LEU A 35 -11.32 2.60 5.98
C LEU A 35 -11.10 1.35 5.13
N HIS A 36 -12.09 0.47 5.12
CA HIS A 36 -12.13 -0.72 4.29
C HIS A 36 -13.49 -0.85 3.62
N VAL A 37 -13.62 -1.81 2.70
CA VAL A 37 -14.82 -2.02 1.87
C VAL A 37 -16.14 -2.20 2.64
N HIS A 38 -16.11 -2.60 3.92
CA HIS A 38 -17.33 -2.80 4.72
C HIS A 38 -17.57 -1.67 5.74
N GLY A 39 -16.80 -0.59 5.68
CA GLY A 39 -16.96 0.57 6.56
C GLY A 39 -15.67 0.95 7.29
N PRO A 40 -15.74 1.84 8.28
CA PRO A 40 -14.60 2.20 9.10
C PRO A 40 -14.40 1.22 10.26
N MET A 41 -13.15 0.92 10.60
CA MET A 41 -12.75 0.23 11.82
C MET A 41 -11.64 1.00 12.55
N SER A 42 -11.56 0.81 13.86
CA SER A 42 -10.50 1.39 14.70
C SER A 42 -9.74 0.29 15.41
N PHE A 43 -8.41 0.40 15.40
CA PHE A 43 -7.50 -0.55 16.05
C PHE A 43 -6.64 0.17 17.09
N SER A 44 -6.54 -0.43 18.27
CA SER A 44 -5.75 0.11 19.39
C SER A 44 -4.26 -0.14 19.16
N PHE A 45 -3.59 0.80 18.50
CA PHE A 45 -2.15 0.81 18.27
C PHE A 45 -1.57 2.19 18.58
N PRO A 46 -0.37 2.28 19.19
CA PRO A 46 0.24 3.56 19.56
C PRO A 46 0.74 4.37 18.36
N THR A 47 0.94 3.73 17.19
CA THR A 47 1.35 4.39 15.94
C THR A 47 0.87 3.58 14.73
N ILE A 48 0.77 4.22 13.55
CA ILE A 48 0.60 3.51 12.27
C ILE A 48 1.76 2.52 12.06
N SER A 49 2.99 2.88 12.40
CA SER A 49 4.16 1.99 12.27
C SER A 49 4.01 0.71 13.09
N SER A 50 3.48 0.78 14.31
CA SER A 50 3.21 -0.42 15.12
C SER A 50 2.11 -1.29 14.51
N PHE A 51 1.04 -0.68 13.98
CA PHE A 51 -0.01 -1.41 13.28
C PHE A 51 0.54 -2.12 12.03
N LEU A 52 1.28 -1.39 11.19
CA LEU A 52 1.96 -1.94 10.01
C LEU A 52 2.93 -3.05 10.37
N ASN A 53 3.67 -2.94 11.48
CA ASN A 53 4.57 -3.98 11.91
C ASN A 53 3.83 -5.27 12.26
N GLU A 54 2.71 -5.21 12.97
CA GLU A 54 1.87 -6.40 13.22
C GLU A 54 1.30 -6.97 11.92
N MET A 55 0.89 -6.12 10.96
CA MET A 55 0.47 -6.59 9.64
C MET A 55 1.61 -7.38 8.97
N CYS A 56 2.81 -6.81 8.96
CA CYS A 56 3.99 -7.40 8.31
C CYS A 56 4.38 -8.74 8.96
N LEU A 57 4.38 -8.80 10.30
CA LEU A 57 4.72 -10.00 11.07
C LEU A 57 3.76 -11.15 10.80
N SER A 58 2.47 -10.84 10.58
CA SER A 58 1.46 -11.83 10.19
C SER A 58 1.75 -12.48 8.83
N PHE A 59 2.58 -11.84 7.99
CA PHE A 59 3.07 -12.36 6.71
C PHE A 59 4.56 -12.74 6.76
N GLY A 60 5.11 -13.00 7.95
CA GLY A 60 6.41 -13.65 8.13
C GLY A 60 7.65 -12.76 8.14
N SER A 61 7.52 -11.42 8.18
CA SER A 61 8.68 -10.54 8.30
C SER A 61 8.35 -9.20 8.97
N SER A 62 9.32 -8.55 9.61
CA SER A 62 9.11 -7.25 10.24
C SER A 62 8.86 -6.12 9.23
N LEU A 63 8.27 -5.02 9.71
CA LEU A 63 8.16 -3.78 8.93
C LEU A 63 9.52 -3.29 8.44
N ALA A 64 10.53 -3.30 9.33
CA ALA A 64 11.89 -2.89 8.99
C ALA A 64 12.48 -3.73 7.86
N GLY A 65 12.32 -5.06 7.91
CA GLY A 65 12.80 -5.95 6.85
C GLY A 65 12.14 -5.67 5.50
N ARG A 66 10.83 -5.40 5.48
CA ARG A 66 10.10 -5.05 4.24
C ARG A 66 10.50 -3.70 3.68
N ILE A 67 10.73 -2.71 4.54
CA ILE A 67 11.26 -1.40 4.14
C ILE A 67 12.64 -1.58 3.50
N GLU A 68 13.56 -2.31 4.13
CA GLU A 68 14.90 -2.52 3.58
C GLU A 68 14.87 -3.30 2.26
N ALA A 69 14.03 -4.33 2.13
CA ALA A 69 13.82 -5.02 0.87
C ALA A 69 13.33 -4.06 -0.23
N PHE A 70 12.34 -3.21 0.07
CA PHE A 70 11.85 -2.23 -0.89
C PHE A 70 12.96 -1.26 -1.33
N LYS A 71 13.74 -0.72 -0.39
CA LYS A 71 14.88 0.15 -0.70
C LYS A 71 15.90 -0.55 -1.60
N TYR A 72 16.23 -1.80 -1.30
CA TYR A 72 17.18 -2.61 -2.06
C TYR A 72 16.76 -2.75 -3.53
N HIS A 73 15.48 -3.08 -3.78
CA HIS A 73 15.02 -3.33 -5.15
C HIS A 73 14.75 -2.04 -5.95
N VAL A 74 14.37 -0.91 -5.37
CA VAL A 74 14.00 0.30 -6.15
C VAL A 74 14.83 1.56 -5.87
N ASP A 75 15.90 1.46 -5.07
CA ASP A 75 16.81 2.56 -4.73
C ASP A 75 16.11 3.86 -4.27
N ILE A 76 15.18 3.70 -3.32
CA ILE A 76 14.51 4.83 -2.66
C ILE A 76 14.97 4.96 -1.21
N ARG A 77 15.08 6.21 -0.71
CA ARG A 77 15.53 6.48 0.68
C ARG A 77 14.48 7.09 1.59
N LYS A 78 13.45 7.74 1.04
CA LYS A 78 12.40 8.47 1.79
C LYS A 78 11.02 8.08 1.27
N HIS A 79 10.01 8.14 2.13
CA HIS A 79 8.63 7.75 1.79
C HIS A 79 8.57 6.34 1.19
N VAL A 80 9.29 5.40 1.80
CA VAL A 80 9.38 4.03 1.32
C VAL A 80 8.01 3.34 1.52
N PRO A 81 7.36 2.85 0.45
CA PRO A 81 6.16 2.04 0.59
C PRO A 81 6.40 0.76 1.39
N VAL A 82 5.34 0.24 2.00
CA VAL A 82 5.34 -0.96 2.83
C VAL A 82 4.57 -2.04 2.11
N TYR A 83 5.30 -3.02 1.57
CA TYR A 83 4.74 -4.21 0.96
C TYR A 83 4.41 -5.25 2.03
N VAL A 84 3.13 -5.38 2.42
CA VAL A 84 2.69 -6.40 3.39
C VAL A 84 2.41 -7.71 2.66
N ASN A 85 1.58 -7.66 1.63
CA ASN A 85 1.24 -8.79 0.75
C ASN A 85 0.72 -8.24 -0.59
N ASP A 86 0.30 -9.14 -1.49
CA ASP A 86 -0.14 -8.81 -2.85
C ASP A 86 -1.38 -7.90 -2.91
N GLU A 87 -2.17 -7.85 -1.84
CA GLU A 87 -3.39 -7.03 -1.70
C GLU A 87 -3.16 -5.76 -0.87
N HIS A 88 -2.05 -5.69 -0.13
CA HIS A 88 -1.80 -4.64 0.86
C HIS A 88 -0.41 -4.06 0.68
N ILE A 89 -0.35 -2.97 -0.09
CA ILE A 89 0.88 -2.20 -0.31
C ILE A 89 0.60 -0.75 0.05
N PHE A 90 1.09 -0.33 1.21
CA PHE A 90 0.78 0.98 1.75
C PHE A 90 1.87 2.01 1.43
N PHE A 91 1.49 3.24 1.14
CA PHE A 91 2.42 4.37 1.07
C PHE A 91 1.86 5.55 1.84
N GLU A 92 2.76 6.35 2.41
CA GLU A 92 2.41 7.59 3.10
C GLU A 92 2.06 8.68 2.07
N ALA A 93 0.77 8.95 1.92
CA ALA A 93 0.27 9.98 1.01
C ALA A 93 0.42 11.37 1.63
N GLU A 94 0.22 11.49 2.94
CA GLU A 94 0.39 12.69 3.77
C GLU A 94 0.80 12.29 5.19
N ASP A 95 1.13 13.28 6.03
CA ASP A 95 1.48 13.03 7.42
C ASP A 95 0.35 12.29 8.13
N ASN A 96 0.61 11.05 8.55
CA ASN A 96 -0.36 10.14 9.18
C ASN A 96 -1.52 9.70 8.28
N LEU A 97 -1.43 9.87 6.96
CA LEU A 97 -2.37 9.29 6.00
C LEU A 97 -1.63 8.29 5.09
N TRP A 98 -2.01 7.03 5.21
CA TRP A 98 -1.43 5.95 4.42
C TRP A 98 -2.49 5.32 3.53
N ILE A 99 -2.18 5.17 2.25
CA ILE A 99 -3.10 4.66 1.24
C ILE A 99 -2.61 3.29 0.77
N ASN A 100 -3.53 2.34 0.63
CA ASN A 100 -3.24 1.07 -0.03
C ASN A 100 -3.28 1.26 -1.55
N ALA A 101 -2.14 1.11 -2.21
CA ALA A 101 -2.04 1.23 -3.66
C ALA A 101 -2.90 0.21 -4.40
N GLN A 102 -3.16 -0.98 -3.82
CA GLN A 102 -3.97 -2.02 -4.46
C GLN A 102 -5.48 -1.72 -4.43
N ALA A 103 -5.93 -0.82 -3.55
CA ALA A 103 -7.33 -0.44 -3.47
C ALA A 103 -7.70 0.69 -4.46
N ILE A 104 -6.70 1.36 -5.06
CA ILE A 104 -6.90 2.52 -5.93
C ILE A 104 -7.45 2.07 -7.29
N ALA A 105 -8.63 2.57 -7.64
CA ALA A 105 -9.19 2.41 -8.97
C ALA A 105 -8.65 3.46 -9.96
N ARG A 106 -8.57 4.72 -9.54
CA ARG A 106 -8.02 5.83 -10.34
C ARG A 106 -7.65 7.03 -9.46
N ILE A 107 -6.94 7.99 -10.07
CA ILE A 107 -6.59 9.27 -9.46
C ILE A 107 -7.11 10.38 -10.35
N ASP A 108 -8.00 11.22 -9.81
CA ASP A 108 -8.61 12.34 -10.51
C ASP A 108 -7.91 13.65 -10.07
N HIS A 109 -7.29 14.37 -11.01
CA HIS A 109 -6.55 15.60 -10.70
C HIS A 109 -7.51 16.78 -10.57
N THR A 110 -7.79 17.19 -9.34
CA THR A 110 -8.57 18.42 -9.10
C THR A 110 -7.80 19.66 -9.53
N ASN A 111 -6.49 19.73 -9.23
CA ASN A 111 -5.56 20.76 -9.71
C ASN A 111 -4.09 20.32 -9.52
N LYS A 112 -3.13 21.23 -9.79
CA LYS A 112 -1.68 20.94 -9.64
C LYS A 112 -1.24 20.55 -8.22
N LYS A 113 -2.01 20.89 -7.19
CA LYS A 113 -1.68 20.67 -5.77
C LYS A 113 -2.53 19.58 -5.11
N ARG A 114 -3.67 19.21 -5.69
CA ARG A 114 -4.65 18.30 -5.09
C ARG A 114 -5.15 17.29 -6.11
N CYS A 115 -5.32 16.06 -5.67
CA CYS A 115 -5.98 15.01 -6.40
C CYS A 115 -6.99 14.29 -5.50
N GLU A 116 -7.95 13.64 -6.12
CA GLU A 116 -8.85 12.71 -5.48
C GLU A 116 -8.40 11.28 -5.82
N VAL A 117 -8.11 10.49 -4.79
CA VAL A 117 -7.84 9.07 -4.93
C VAL A 117 -9.17 8.34 -4.79
N VAL A 118 -9.59 7.67 -5.86
CA VAL A 118 -10.87 6.93 -5.90
C VAL A 118 -10.59 5.45 -5.79
N PHE A 119 -11.25 4.79 -4.85
CA PHE A 119 -11.07 3.36 -4.57
C PHE A 119 -12.05 2.48 -5.35
N HIS A 120 -11.77 1.18 -5.42
CA HIS A 120 -12.62 0.22 -6.12
C HIS A 120 -14.04 0.09 -5.55
N ASP A 121 -14.24 0.43 -4.28
CA ASP A 121 -15.56 0.45 -3.62
C ASP A 121 -16.31 1.79 -3.79
N HIS A 122 -15.83 2.67 -4.68
CA HIS A 122 -16.36 3.99 -4.95
C HIS A 122 -16.23 5.01 -3.81
N THR A 123 -15.60 4.66 -2.69
CA THR A 123 -15.15 5.66 -1.73
C THR A 123 -13.99 6.45 -2.30
N SER A 124 -13.73 7.64 -1.75
CA SER A 124 -12.62 8.47 -2.18
C SER A 124 -12.00 9.25 -1.04
N ILE A 125 -10.77 9.70 -1.25
CA ILE A 125 -10.07 10.61 -0.36
C ILE A 125 -9.35 11.69 -1.17
N VAL A 126 -9.48 12.94 -0.74
CA VAL A 126 -8.76 14.06 -1.33
C VAL A 126 -7.37 14.12 -0.71
N CYS A 127 -6.35 14.10 -1.55
CA CYS A 127 -4.96 14.21 -1.14
C CYS A 127 -4.26 15.45 -1.70
N ILE A 128 -3.23 15.89 -1.00
CA ILE A 128 -2.26 16.88 -1.49
C ILE A 128 -1.03 16.20 -2.09
N HIS A 129 -0.32 16.92 -2.96
CA HIS A 129 0.90 16.46 -3.66
C HIS A 129 0.68 15.32 -4.68
N PRO A 130 -0.14 15.52 -5.73
CA PRO A 130 -0.44 14.49 -6.74
C PRO A 130 0.82 13.85 -7.35
N ARG A 131 1.84 14.66 -7.69
CA ARG A 131 3.10 14.16 -8.26
C ARG A 131 3.84 13.18 -7.34
N ARG A 132 3.75 13.36 -6.02
CA ARG A 132 4.36 12.43 -5.06
C ARG A 132 3.61 11.10 -5.08
N ILE A 133 2.29 11.15 -5.10
CA ILE A 133 1.43 9.96 -5.14
C ILE A 133 1.68 9.16 -6.41
N GLU A 134 1.67 9.81 -7.58
CA GLU A 134 1.97 9.17 -8.87
C GLU A 134 3.36 8.51 -8.86
N ARG A 135 4.37 9.21 -8.34
CA ARG A 135 5.73 8.66 -8.21
C ARG A 135 5.75 7.42 -7.33
N LEU A 136 5.08 7.45 -6.17
CA LEU A 136 5.05 6.32 -5.24
C LEU A 136 4.36 5.11 -5.87
N ILE A 137 3.26 5.31 -6.60
CA ILE A 137 2.59 4.24 -7.35
C ILE A 137 3.50 3.65 -8.43
N GLY A 138 4.22 4.50 -9.17
CA GLY A 138 5.20 4.04 -10.16
C GLY A 138 6.32 3.19 -9.53
N LEU A 139 6.82 3.58 -8.36
CA LEU A 139 7.83 2.80 -7.63
C LEU A 139 7.28 1.46 -7.12
N ILE A 140 6.03 1.43 -6.66
CA ILE A 140 5.34 0.19 -6.27
C ILE A 140 5.22 -0.75 -7.47
N PHE A 141 4.83 -0.22 -8.64
CA PHE A 141 4.78 -1.01 -9.87
C PHE A 141 6.16 -1.60 -10.23
N CYS A 142 7.22 -0.78 -10.19
CA CYS A 142 8.59 -1.24 -10.43
C CYS A 142 9.01 -2.34 -9.44
N PHE A 143 8.72 -2.17 -8.15
CA PHE A 143 9.03 -3.14 -7.11
C PHE A 143 8.35 -4.49 -7.39
N ARG A 144 7.04 -4.49 -7.67
CA ARG A 144 6.28 -5.70 -7.99
C ARG A 144 6.82 -6.42 -9.23
N HIS A 145 7.16 -5.67 -10.26
CA HIS A 145 7.72 -6.23 -11.49
C HIS A 145 9.09 -6.91 -11.23
N LYS A 146 9.93 -6.34 -10.37
CA LYS A 146 11.20 -6.97 -9.98
C LYS A 146 10.97 -8.27 -9.21
N LEU A 147 10.07 -8.26 -8.22
CA LEU A 147 9.73 -9.48 -7.46
C LEU A 147 9.20 -10.60 -8.37
N ALA A 148 8.33 -10.27 -9.33
CA ALA A 148 7.78 -11.26 -10.25
C ALA A 148 8.87 -11.94 -11.12
N ASN A 149 9.84 -11.16 -11.60
CA ASN A 149 10.92 -11.69 -12.44
C ASN A 149 11.99 -12.47 -11.66
N GLU A 150 12.18 -12.16 -10.38
CA GLU A 150 13.11 -12.89 -9.51
C GLU A 150 12.54 -14.24 -9.03
N ILE A 151 11.22 -14.32 -8.82
CA ILE A 151 10.53 -15.53 -8.36
C ILE A 151 10.23 -16.49 -9.54
N LEU A 152 10.09 -15.97 -10.77
CA LEU A 152 9.87 -16.77 -11.98
C LEU A 152 10.93 -16.49 -13.06
N PRO A 153 12.20 -16.84 -12.85
CA PRO A 153 13.26 -16.53 -13.82
C PRO A 153 13.11 -17.28 -15.17
N ASN A 154 12.22 -18.27 -15.28
CA ASN A 154 12.16 -19.19 -16.43
C ASN A 154 10.78 -19.39 -17.09
N ALA A 155 9.80 -18.51 -16.85
CA ALA A 155 8.47 -18.63 -17.48
C ALA A 155 8.28 -17.72 -18.69
N SER A 156 9.32 -17.45 -19.50
CA SER A 156 9.17 -17.01 -20.90
C SER A 156 10.52 -16.84 -21.61
N SER A 157 10.98 -17.89 -22.28
CA SER A 157 11.54 -17.69 -23.61
C SER A 157 10.66 -18.43 -24.61
N PRO A 158 9.82 -17.69 -25.33
CA PRO A 158 9.58 -18.04 -26.72
C PRO A 158 9.90 -16.82 -27.59
N HIS A 159 10.84 -17.05 -28.50
CA HIS A 159 11.04 -16.36 -29.76
C HIS A 159 10.23 -15.07 -30.02
N ARG A 160 11.00 -14.00 -30.26
CA ARG A 160 10.64 -12.81 -31.05
C ARG A 160 9.50 -13.08 -32.04
N ASN A 161 8.40 -12.36 -31.88
CA ASN A 161 7.64 -11.82 -33.01
C ASN A 161 7.03 -10.48 -32.61
N LEU A 162 7.63 -9.42 -33.16
CA LEU A 162 6.98 -8.11 -33.28
C LEU A 162 5.77 -8.27 -34.20
N SER A 163 4.56 -8.09 -33.67
CA SER A 163 3.48 -7.34 -34.32
C SER A 163 2.21 -7.34 -33.47
N SER A 164 1.68 -6.13 -33.24
CA SER A 164 0.29 -5.80 -32.87
C SER A 164 -0.32 -6.54 -31.66
N SER A 165 -0.69 -5.87 -30.56
CA SER A 165 -1.79 -4.92 -30.59
C SER A 165 -1.78 -3.99 -29.35
N ARG A 166 -2.15 -2.74 -29.60
CA ARG A 166 -2.15 -1.60 -28.69
C ARG A 166 -3.32 -1.67 -27.71
N THR A 167 -3.04 -1.71 -26.40
CA THR A 167 -3.77 -0.92 -25.40
C THR A 167 -2.90 -0.74 -24.16
N ALA A 168 -1.93 0.18 -24.23
CA ALA A 168 -1.08 0.55 -23.10
C ALA A 168 -1.53 1.92 -22.60
N LEU A 169 -1.99 1.98 -21.35
CA LEU A 169 -2.11 3.20 -20.57
C LEU A 169 -0.73 3.84 -20.48
N SER A 170 -0.60 5.03 -21.06
CA SER A 170 0.65 5.77 -21.13
C SER A 170 0.99 6.39 -19.78
N PHE A 171 1.92 5.77 -19.05
CA PHE A 171 2.74 6.48 -18.07
C PHE A 171 4.15 6.59 -18.62
N HIS A 172 4.47 7.76 -19.16
CA HIS A 172 5.86 8.14 -19.43
C HIS A 172 6.55 8.38 -18.09
N ALA A 173 7.20 7.34 -17.57
CA ALA A 173 8.27 7.49 -16.59
C ALA A 173 9.58 7.59 -17.40
N GLU A 174 10.05 8.81 -17.62
CA GLU A 174 11.42 9.04 -18.07
C GLU A 174 12.37 8.94 -16.87
N ALA A 175 13.32 8.01 -17.04
CA ALA A 175 14.65 7.90 -16.46
C ALA A 175 14.81 7.72 -14.94
N CYS A 176 15.54 6.63 -14.65
CA CYS A 176 16.26 6.31 -13.42
C CYS A 176 17.07 7.47 -12.86
#